data_AF-A0A7S3TSW6-F1
#
_entry.id   AF-A0A7S3TSW6-F1
#
_cell.length_a   1.000
_cell.length_b   1.000
_cell.length_c   1.000
_cell.angle_alpha   90.00
_cell.angle_beta   90.00
_cell.angle_gamma   90.00
#
_symmetry.space_group_name_H-M   'P 1'
#
loop_
_entity.id
_entity.type
_entity.pdbx_description
1 polymer ?
#
loop_
_entity_poly.entity_id
_entity_poly.type
_entity_poly.pdbx_seq_one_letter_code
_entity_poly.pdbx_strand_id
1 'polypeptide(L)'
;SPFGAGCRPCCKMRAVPWGFNAQLEARPPAAGWYSTADMLSRLALATALFCYCLATQPLRLARFALQYNRLWHGGFTGTAMTLLLPVTPAVLAAIAWGERLKQFVMREDEWDPRFGEEPCIWYQPPPSKAAAIIYDAFRPLADWVAAFVLFGDNRVAIDHTIRDTICTKEYWYGLLDGVGARRPLQLGSWDGHALRDVGRGVESGGCDLVCKISDSYLGIGDLVFKRGVDFATRGDIEAALRGDARYAGRPAVLCEMVQPCAGLEASVSSDGYSAVHLLDILLLLVLLLLLYSILGFSAVHSLDIVTLRTREGAKVLSLVLWTDCPSWTSHSATAGYLVDIGPPLASRWPLAPPRPRTAQPRPAQPARPPLSPALPPPSLAESETLVAPAAWYAPGFCSMAAPLVGQRVPGAREACLKAMAAHDASELEWLTCVGWDAMITDQGPLFFEGNVGAQRAPRRATLTPELANGFRRWMTTRGIPESISQ
;
A
#
# COMPACT_ATOMS: atom_id res chain seq x y z
N SER A 1 -24.86 61.40 -1.85
CA SER A 1 -25.32 60.09 -2.32
C SER A 1 -24.59 59.01 -1.54
N PRO A 2 -25.24 58.25 -0.65
CA PRO A 2 -24.62 57.17 0.09
C PRO A 2 -24.95 55.84 -0.60
N PHE A 3 -24.08 55.37 -1.48
CA PHE A 3 -24.06 53.98 -1.93
C PHE A 3 -22.61 53.49 -1.91
N GLY A 4 -22.14 53.19 -0.70
CA GLY A 4 -20.94 52.40 -0.50
C GLY A 4 -21.25 50.94 -0.83
N ALA A 5 -20.84 50.51 -2.01
CA ALA A 5 -20.87 49.10 -2.41
C ALA A 5 -19.84 48.34 -1.56
N GLY A 6 -20.30 47.81 -0.42
CA GLY A 6 -19.54 46.85 0.37
C GLY A 6 -19.34 45.57 -0.43
N CYS A 7 -18.14 45.39 -0.98
CA CYS A 7 -17.67 44.08 -1.43
C CYS A 7 -17.71 43.14 -0.24
N ARG A 8 -18.67 42.22 -0.22
CA ARG A 8 -18.66 41.12 0.74
C ARG A 8 -17.32 40.39 0.60
N PRO A 9 -16.64 40.04 1.70
CA PRO A 9 -15.44 39.24 1.59
C PRO A 9 -15.82 37.97 0.87
N CYS A 10 -15.25 37.75 -0.32
CA CYS A 10 -15.26 36.44 -0.96
C CYS A 10 -14.85 35.46 0.12
N CYS A 11 -15.80 34.65 0.60
CA CYS A 11 -15.48 33.48 1.39
C CYS A 11 -14.46 32.74 0.54
N LYS A 12 -13.18 32.82 0.93
CA LYS A 12 -12.15 31.93 0.42
C LYS A 12 -12.71 30.55 0.70
N MET A 13 -13.30 29.92 -0.31
CA MET A 13 -13.63 28.50 -0.23
C MET A 13 -12.32 27.86 0.21
N ARG A 14 -12.28 27.37 1.45
CA ARG A 14 -11.14 26.59 1.92
C ARG A 14 -10.96 25.52 0.85
N ALA A 15 -9.80 25.53 0.18
CA ALA A 15 -9.47 24.49 -0.77
C ALA A 15 -9.72 23.18 -0.04
N VAL A 16 -10.69 22.40 -0.51
CA VAL A 16 -11.07 21.15 0.15
C VAL A 16 -9.80 20.31 0.16
N PRO A 17 -9.27 19.94 1.35
CA PRO A 17 -8.09 19.12 1.42
C PRO A 17 -8.43 17.82 0.67
N TRP A 18 -7.69 17.54 -0.40
CA TRP A 18 -7.71 16.27 -1.09
C TRP A 18 -6.29 15.70 -1.01
N GLY A 19 -6.16 14.38 -1.11
CA GLY A 19 -4.86 13.71 -1.02
C GLY A 19 -4.42 13.48 0.43
N PHE A 20 -3.11 13.58 0.69
CA PHE A 20 -2.48 13.25 1.97
C PHE A 20 -3.11 13.90 3.20
N ASN A 21 -3.28 15.23 3.19
CA ASN A 21 -3.80 15.97 4.34
C ASN A 21 -5.24 15.54 4.71
N ALA A 22 -6.06 15.21 3.71
CA ALA A 22 -7.42 14.77 3.94
C ALA A 22 -7.49 13.47 4.76
N GLN A 23 -6.48 12.62 4.66
CA GLN A 23 -6.41 11.38 5.45
C GLN A 23 -5.88 11.63 6.86
N LEU A 24 -4.94 12.56 7.04
CA LEU A 24 -4.47 12.98 8.36
C LEU A 24 -5.57 13.69 9.17
N GLU A 25 -6.37 14.49 8.47
CA GLU A 25 -7.47 15.27 9.05
C GLU A 25 -8.78 14.45 9.16
N ALA A 26 -8.83 13.24 8.60
CA ALA A 26 -10.00 12.39 8.66
C ALA A 26 -10.41 12.13 10.12
N ARG A 27 -11.72 12.23 10.38
CA ARG A 27 -12.31 11.96 11.69
C ARG A 27 -13.45 10.95 11.52
N PRO A 28 -13.63 10.03 12.47
CA PRO A 28 -14.77 9.14 12.44
C PRO A 28 -16.07 9.91 12.67
N PRO A 29 -17.23 9.32 12.33
CA PRO A 29 -18.50 9.75 12.91
C PRO A 29 -18.45 9.76 14.44
N ALA A 30 -19.41 10.40 15.10
CA ALA A 30 -19.46 10.52 16.56
C ALA A 30 -19.35 9.18 17.31
N ALA A 31 -19.74 8.06 16.68
CA ALA A 31 -19.65 6.71 17.23
C ALA A 31 -18.28 6.04 17.09
N GLY A 32 -17.28 6.69 16.49
CA GLY A 32 -15.93 6.14 16.29
C GLY A 32 -15.75 5.35 14.99
N TRP A 33 -14.49 5.04 14.67
CA TRP A 33 -14.11 4.23 13.50
C TRP A 33 -14.63 2.80 13.66
N TYR A 34 -15.06 2.19 12.55
CA TYR A 34 -15.63 0.84 12.52
C TYR A 34 -16.87 0.63 13.39
N SER A 35 -17.49 1.71 13.85
CA SER A 35 -18.85 1.68 14.38
C SER A 35 -19.87 1.36 13.29
N THR A 36 -21.08 0.96 13.67
CA THR A 36 -22.18 0.75 12.72
C THR A 36 -22.43 2.02 11.88
N ALA A 37 -22.33 3.20 12.48
CA ALA A 37 -22.50 4.48 11.80
C ALA A 37 -21.38 4.75 10.77
N ASP A 38 -20.11 4.45 11.11
CA ASP A 38 -19.00 4.53 10.16
C ASP A 38 -19.20 3.57 8.99
N MET A 39 -19.48 2.30 9.25
CA MET A 39 -19.67 1.31 8.19
C MET A 39 -20.84 1.63 7.26
N LEU A 40 -21.97 2.11 7.80
CA LEU A 40 -23.09 2.61 6.98
C LEU A 40 -22.68 3.81 6.12
N SER A 41 -21.96 4.77 6.69
CA SER A 41 -21.46 5.94 5.96
C SER A 41 -20.55 5.53 4.80
N ARG A 42 -19.59 4.63 5.04
CA ARG A 42 -18.68 4.16 3.99
C ARG A 42 -19.39 3.35 2.91
N LEU A 43 -20.35 2.49 3.29
CA LEU A 43 -21.19 1.76 2.33
C LEU A 43 -22.03 2.72 1.48
N ALA A 44 -22.60 3.77 2.10
CA ALA A 44 -23.35 4.79 1.38
C ALA A 44 -22.46 5.58 0.41
N LEU A 45 -21.23 5.94 0.81
CA LEU A 45 -20.27 6.61 -0.07
C LEU A 45 -19.83 5.72 -1.24
N ALA A 46 -19.56 4.43 -1.00
CA ALA A 46 -19.24 3.46 -2.05
C ALA A 46 -20.39 3.33 -3.06
N THR A 47 -21.63 3.22 -2.55
CA THR A 47 -22.84 3.14 -3.36
C THR A 47 -23.08 4.44 -4.16
N ALA A 48 -22.87 5.60 -3.55
CA ALA A 48 -23.00 6.88 -4.23
C ALA A 48 -21.97 7.03 -5.37
N LEU A 49 -20.71 6.62 -5.13
CA LEU A 49 -19.68 6.58 -6.17
C LEU A 49 -20.03 5.60 -7.28
N PHE A 50 -20.56 4.41 -6.95
CA PHE A 50 -21.07 3.46 -7.93
C PHE A 50 -22.16 4.08 -8.82
N CYS A 51 -23.21 4.65 -8.21
CA CYS A 51 -24.30 5.29 -8.93
C CYS A 51 -23.82 6.46 -9.80
N TYR A 52 -22.85 7.24 -9.31
CA TYR A 52 -22.22 8.29 -10.10
C TYR A 52 -21.51 7.73 -11.34
N CYS A 53 -20.73 6.65 -11.19
CA CYS A 53 -20.04 6.00 -12.31
C CYS A 53 -21.05 5.43 -13.32
N LEU A 54 -22.14 4.82 -12.84
CA LEU A 54 -23.20 4.28 -13.68
C LEU A 54 -23.91 5.39 -14.47
N ALA A 55 -24.21 6.51 -13.83
CA ALA A 55 -24.89 7.64 -14.46
C ALA A 55 -24.00 8.40 -15.46
N THR A 56 -22.70 8.53 -15.18
CA THR A 56 -21.80 9.37 -15.98
C THR A 56 -21.01 8.60 -17.04
N GLN A 57 -20.77 7.30 -16.83
CA GLN A 57 -19.95 6.47 -17.73
C GLN A 57 -20.54 5.06 -17.94
N PRO A 58 -21.84 4.90 -18.25
CA PRO A 58 -22.52 3.59 -18.25
C PRO A 58 -21.85 2.55 -19.17
N LEU A 59 -21.42 2.95 -20.37
CA LEU A 59 -20.80 2.03 -21.33
C LEU A 59 -19.41 1.56 -20.87
N ARG A 60 -18.61 2.45 -20.30
CA ARG A 60 -17.28 2.09 -19.76
C ARG A 60 -17.44 1.21 -18.52
N LEU A 61 -18.38 1.55 -17.65
CA LEU A 61 -18.69 0.76 -16.47
C LEU A 61 -19.16 -0.65 -16.84
N ALA A 62 -19.99 -0.81 -17.87
CA ALA A 62 -20.42 -2.12 -18.36
C ALA A 62 -19.26 -2.97 -18.91
N ARG A 63 -18.31 -2.36 -19.65
CA ARG A 63 -17.11 -3.06 -20.12
C ARG A 63 -16.19 -3.46 -18.98
N PHE A 64 -15.97 -2.56 -18.03
CA PHE A 64 -15.24 -2.85 -16.79
C PHE A 64 -15.90 -4.01 -16.05
N ALA A 65 -17.21 -3.93 -15.80
CA ALA A 65 -17.97 -4.95 -15.09
C ALA A 65 -17.81 -6.32 -15.76
N LEU A 66 -17.93 -6.40 -17.09
CA LEU A 66 -17.74 -7.66 -17.83
C LEU A 66 -16.35 -8.25 -17.61
N GLN A 67 -15.31 -7.43 -17.69
CA GLN A 67 -13.92 -7.87 -17.56
C GLN A 67 -13.60 -8.26 -16.12
N TYR A 68 -13.89 -7.35 -15.17
CA TYR A 68 -13.65 -7.55 -13.74
C TYR A 68 -14.41 -8.76 -13.22
N ASN A 69 -15.71 -8.86 -13.49
CA ASN A 69 -16.52 -9.96 -12.97
C ASN A 69 -16.11 -11.30 -13.58
N ARG A 70 -15.73 -11.36 -14.86
CA ARG A 70 -15.22 -12.61 -15.47
C ARG A 70 -13.87 -13.03 -14.90
N LEU A 71 -13.02 -12.06 -14.57
CA LEU A 71 -11.71 -12.29 -13.96
C LEU A 71 -11.86 -12.84 -12.53
N TRP A 72 -12.71 -12.23 -11.72
CA TRP A 72 -12.88 -12.58 -10.30
C TRP A 72 -13.84 -13.75 -10.03
N HIS A 73 -14.87 -13.92 -10.86
CA HIS A 73 -15.94 -14.91 -10.64
C HIS A 73 -16.06 -15.95 -11.76
N GLY A 74 -15.17 -15.92 -12.76
CA GLY A 74 -15.19 -16.85 -13.90
C GLY A 74 -16.16 -16.47 -15.01
N GLY A 75 -16.07 -17.17 -16.15
CA GLY A 75 -16.72 -16.79 -17.40
C GLY A 75 -18.24 -16.64 -17.31
N PHE A 76 -18.95 -17.69 -16.89
CA PHE A 76 -20.42 -17.69 -16.84
C PHE A 76 -20.96 -16.79 -15.73
N THR A 77 -20.56 -17.03 -14.48
CA THR A 77 -21.01 -16.26 -13.30
C THR A 77 -20.69 -14.78 -13.44
N GLY A 78 -19.48 -14.43 -13.88
CA GLY A 78 -19.08 -13.05 -14.10
C GLY A 78 -19.90 -12.35 -15.18
N THR A 79 -20.29 -13.06 -16.24
CA THR A 79 -21.19 -12.52 -17.28
C THR A 79 -22.58 -12.28 -16.71
N ALA A 80 -23.14 -13.22 -15.95
CA ALA A 80 -24.44 -13.08 -15.31
C ALA A 80 -24.49 -11.89 -14.33
N MET A 81 -23.46 -11.73 -13.49
CA MET A 81 -23.33 -10.57 -12.59
C MET A 81 -23.30 -9.24 -13.35
N THR A 82 -22.67 -9.22 -14.54
CA THR A 82 -22.60 -8.02 -15.38
C THR A 82 -23.96 -7.63 -15.95
N LEU A 83 -24.82 -8.60 -16.30
CA LEU A 83 -26.19 -8.32 -16.75
C LEU A 83 -27.05 -7.71 -15.64
N LEU A 84 -26.65 -7.90 -14.38
CA LEU A 84 -27.28 -7.31 -13.20
C LEU A 84 -26.63 -5.98 -12.77
N LEU A 85 -25.91 -5.29 -13.67
CA LEU A 85 -25.13 -4.10 -13.35
C LEU A 85 -25.88 -3.05 -12.50
N PRO A 86 -27.14 -2.65 -12.79
CA PRO A 86 -27.83 -1.65 -11.99
C PRO A 86 -28.02 -2.04 -10.51
N VAL A 87 -27.97 -3.33 -10.21
CA VAL A 87 -28.14 -3.89 -8.86
C VAL A 87 -26.86 -4.54 -8.31
N THR A 88 -25.69 -4.29 -8.93
CA THR A 88 -24.39 -4.82 -8.47
C THR A 88 -24.14 -4.63 -6.97
N PRO A 89 -24.41 -3.46 -6.34
CA PRO A 89 -24.23 -3.32 -4.89
C PRO A 89 -24.99 -4.37 -4.07
N ALA A 90 -26.24 -4.66 -4.45
CA ALA A 90 -27.06 -5.67 -3.77
C ALA A 90 -26.56 -7.10 -4.06
N VAL A 91 -26.10 -7.37 -5.28
CA VAL A 91 -25.53 -8.67 -5.66
C VAL A 91 -24.26 -8.96 -4.86
N LEU A 92 -23.33 -8.00 -4.77
CA LEU A 92 -22.08 -8.18 -4.01
C LEU A 92 -22.36 -8.35 -2.51
N ALA A 93 -23.31 -7.59 -1.95
CA ALA A 93 -23.74 -7.76 -0.56
C ALA A 93 -24.34 -9.15 -0.31
N ALA A 94 -25.21 -9.63 -1.21
CA ALA A 94 -25.82 -10.95 -1.11
C ALA A 94 -24.77 -12.09 -1.18
N ILE A 95 -23.78 -11.97 -2.06
CA ILE A 95 -22.66 -12.93 -2.14
C ILE A 95 -21.88 -12.93 -0.82
N ALA A 96 -21.48 -11.76 -0.32
CA ALA A 96 -20.71 -11.65 0.91
C ALA A 96 -21.46 -12.20 2.14
N TRP A 97 -22.76 -11.92 2.27
CA TRP A 97 -23.57 -12.48 3.34
C TRP A 97 -23.84 -13.97 3.17
N GLY A 98 -23.94 -14.47 1.92
CA GLY A 98 -24.02 -15.88 1.62
C GLY A 98 -22.79 -16.65 2.08
N GLU A 99 -21.59 -16.11 1.83
CA GLU A 99 -20.31 -16.63 2.32
C GLU A 99 -20.29 -16.67 3.86
N ARG A 100 -20.65 -15.56 4.53
CA ARG A 100 -20.77 -15.53 6.00
C ARG A 100 -21.75 -16.58 6.52
N LEU A 101 -22.91 -16.73 5.88
CA LEU A 101 -23.91 -17.72 6.29
C LEU A 101 -23.38 -19.14 6.09
N LYS A 102 -22.71 -19.41 4.97
CA LYS A 102 -22.05 -20.69 4.70
C LYS A 102 -21.05 -21.01 5.81
N GLN A 103 -20.16 -20.08 6.15
CA GLN A 103 -19.19 -20.26 7.24
C GLN A 103 -19.88 -20.56 8.57
N PHE A 104 -20.92 -19.80 8.91
CA PHE A 104 -21.71 -20.01 10.13
C PHE A 104 -22.38 -21.39 10.17
N VAL A 105 -22.96 -21.85 9.06
CA VAL A 105 -23.67 -23.14 8.97
C VAL A 105 -22.70 -24.31 8.95
N MET A 106 -21.63 -24.22 8.14
CA MET A 106 -20.68 -25.30 7.93
C MET A 106 -19.62 -25.42 9.02
N ARG A 107 -19.51 -24.42 9.90
CA ARG A 107 -18.43 -24.31 10.91
C ARG A 107 -17.04 -24.46 10.27
N GLU A 108 -16.90 -24.00 9.03
CA GLU A 108 -15.59 -23.85 8.40
C GLU A 108 -14.84 -22.75 9.16
N ASP A 109 -13.58 -22.99 9.48
CA ASP A 109 -12.73 -21.96 10.08
C ASP A 109 -12.72 -20.71 9.17
N GLU A 110 -12.81 -19.52 9.77
CA GLU A 110 -13.05 -18.22 9.11
C GLU A 110 -12.05 -17.86 7.99
N TRP A 111 -10.97 -18.60 7.87
CA TRP A 111 -9.81 -18.19 7.10
C TRP A 111 -9.79 -18.76 5.68
N ASP A 112 -9.85 -17.87 4.69
CA ASP A 112 -9.65 -18.22 3.30
C ASP A 112 -8.17 -18.59 3.08
N PRO A 113 -7.87 -19.86 2.76
CA PRO A 113 -6.49 -20.33 2.61
C PRO A 113 -5.71 -19.62 1.49
N ARG A 114 -6.39 -18.86 0.61
CA ARG A 114 -5.74 -17.99 -0.38
C ARG A 114 -4.91 -16.85 0.23
N PHE A 115 -5.13 -16.51 1.51
CA PHE A 115 -4.46 -15.38 2.17
C PHE A 115 -3.42 -15.77 3.24
N GLY A 116 -3.01 -17.05 3.30
CA GLY A 116 -1.96 -17.54 4.21
C GLY A 116 -2.49 -18.30 5.41
N GLU A 117 -1.69 -18.51 6.46
CA GLU A 117 -2.11 -19.18 7.71
C GLU A 117 -2.34 -18.20 8.87
N GLU A 118 -1.86 -16.95 8.75
CA GLU A 118 -1.93 -15.94 9.81
C GLU A 118 -3.09 -14.94 9.60
N PRO A 119 -3.83 -14.55 10.66
CA PRO A 119 -4.90 -13.58 10.57
C PRO A 119 -4.35 -12.20 10.16
N CYS A 120 -4.56 -11.85 8.91
CA CYS A 120 -4.13 -10.59 8.33
C CYS A 120 -4.90 -9.41 8.95
N ILE A 121 -4.17 -8.46 9.55
CA ILE A 121 -4.72 -7.25 10.18
C ILE A 121 -5.64 -6.44 9.24
N TRP A 122 -5.45 -6.55 7.92
CA TRP A 122 -6.23 -5.86 6.90
C TRP A 122 -7.69 -6.31 6.77
N TYR A 123 -8.00 -7.54 7.20
CA TYR A 123 -9.30 -8.17 6.94
C TYR A 123 -10.06 -8.53 8.21
N GLN A 124 -9.59 -8.06 9.37
CA GLN A 124 -10.30 -8.25 10.63
C GLN A 124 -11.68 -7.60 10.55
N PRO A 125 -12.75 -8.28 11.02
CA PRO A 125 -14.07 -7.69 11.08
C PRO A 125 -14.13 -6.60 12.17
N PRO A 126 -15.01 -5.60 12.02
CA PRO A 126 -15.39 -4.70 13.10
C PRO A 126 -15.84 -5.46 14.37
N PRO A 127 -15.61 -4.91 15.57
CA PRO A 127 -15.95 -5.59 16.83
C PRO A 127 -17.47 -5.77 17.03
N SER A 128 -18.28 -4.87 16.48
CA SER A 128 -19.74 -4.99 16.53
C SER A 128 -20.25 -5.93 15.43
N LYS A 129 -21.07 -6.92 15.79
CA LYS A 129 -21.72 -7.83 14.82
C LYS A 129 -22.47 -7.09 13.72
N ALA A 130 -23.19 -6.02 14.07
CA ALA A 130 -23.93 -5.21 13.10
C ALA A 130 -22.97 -4.49 12.14
N ALA A 131 -21.91 -3.87 12.67
CA ALA A 131 -20.88 -3.23 11.85
C ALA A 131 -20.17 -4.25 10.95
N ALA A 132 -19.92 -5.46 11.44
CA ALA A 132 -19.31 -6.53 10.67
C ALA A 132 -20.18 -6.99 9.49
N ILE A 133 -21.48 -7.14 9.67
CA ILE A 133 -22.41 -7.47 8.56
C ILE A 133 -22.39 -6.37 7.49
N ILE A 134 -22.35 -5.10 7.88
CA ILE A 134 -22.28 -3.98 6.93
C ILE A 134 -20.91 -3.95 6.24
N TYR A 135 -19.84 -4.22 6.99
CA TYR A 135 -18.47 -4.28 6.48
C TYR A 135 -18.31 -5.34 5.38
N ASP A 136 -18.93 -6.51 5.54
CA ASP A 136 -18.93 -7.56 4.53
C ASP A 136 -19.56 -7.12 3.21
N ALA A 137 -20.62 -6.31 3.25
CA ALA A 137 -21.22 -5.73 2.06
C ALA A 137 -20.39 -4.58 1.48
N PHE A 138 -19.80 -3.77 2.35
CA PHE A 138 -18.98 -2.62 2.00
C PHE A 138 -17.71 -3.01 1.26
N ARG A 139 -16.92 -3.96 1.78
CA ARG A 139 -15.60 -4.31 1.26
C ARG A 139 -15.60 -4.65 -0.24
N PRO A 140 -16.35 -5.65 -0.74
CA PRO A 140 -16.34 -6.00 -2.16
C PRO A 140 -16.86 -4.86 -3.03
N LEU A 141 -17.86 -4.08 -2.57
CA LEU A 141 -18.35 -2.93 -3.32
C LEU A 141 -17.30 -1.82 -3.43
N ALA A 142 -16.61 -1.52 -2.32
CA ALA A 142 -15.57 -0.51 -2.29
C ALA A 142 -14.38 -0.90 -3.19
N ASP A 143 -13.97 -2.16 -3.14
CA ASP A 143 -12.91 -2.72 -3.99
C ASP A 143 -13.28 -2.61 -5.47
N TRP A 144 -14.51 -3.02 -5.82
CA TRP A 144 -15.04 -2.98 -7.17
C TRP A 144 -15.12 -1.55 -7.73
N VAL A 145 -15.69 -0.62 -6.96
CA VAL A 145 -15.84 0.79 -7.37
C VAL A 145 -14.50 1.49 -7.46
N ALA A 146 -13.60 1.28 -6.50
CA ALA A 146 -12.27 1.88 -6.53
C ALA A 146 -11.44 1.35 -7.69
N ALA A 147 -11.55 0.07 -8.03
CA ALA A 147 -10.91 -0.48 -9.22
C ALA A 147 -11.42 0.21 -10.50
N PHE A 148 -12.73 0.44 -10.65
CA PHE A 148 -13.25 1.22 -11.79
C PHE A 148 -12.75 2.67 -11.78
N VAL A 149 -12.78 3.33 -10.61
CA VAL A 149 -12.26 4.69 -10.45
C VAL A 149 -10.81 4.75 -10.93
N LEU A 150 -9.98 3.82 -10.45
CA LEU A 150 -8.54 3.75 -10.73
C LEU A 150 -8.19 3.20 -12.10
N PHE A 151 -9.01 2.41 -12.77
CA PHE A 151 -8.60 1.76 -14.03
C PHE A 151 -9.52 2.06 -15.21
N GLY A 152 -10.70 2.62 -14.95
CA GLY A 152 -11.76 2.72 -15.96
C GLY A 152 -12.05 1.33 -16.52
N ASP A 153 -12.05 1.23 -17.84
CA ASP A 153 -12.23 0.00 -18.62
C ASP A 153 -10.91 -0.51 -19.24
N ASN A 154 -9.75 -0.12 -18.70
CA ASN A 154 -8.46 -0.61 -19.17
C ASN A 154 -8.26 -2.08 -18.78
N ARG A 155 -8.32 -2.97 -19.76
CA ARG A 155 -8.20 -4.42 -19.58
C ARG A 155 -6.94 -4.83 -18.82
N VAL A 156 -5.79 -4.28 -19.21
CA VAL A 156 -4.50 -4.63 -18.60
C VAL A 156 -4.48 -4.28 -17.12
N ALA A 157 -4.98 -3.10 -16.77
CA ALA A 157 -5.05 -2.66 -15.38
C ALA A 157 -6.04 -3.48 -14.54
N ILE A 158 -7.15 -3.91 -15.14
CA ILE A 158 -8.13 -4.80 -14.50
C ILE A 158 -7.50 -6.18 -14.23
N ASP A 159 -6.72 -6.73 -15.16
CA ASP A 159 -6.02 -8.00 -14.95
C ASP A 159 -5.05 -7.92 -13.74
N HIS A 160 -4.47 -6.75 -13.47
CA HIS A 160 -3.62 -6.47 -12.30
C HIS A 160 -4.38 -6.29 -10.98
N THR A 161 -5.71 -6.45 -10.97
CA THR A 161 -6.45 -6.56 -9.71
C THR A 161 -6.28 -7.93 -9.05
N ILE A 162 -5.86 -8.94 -9.82
CA ILE A 162 -5.65 -10.31 -9.33
C ILE A 162 -4.24 -10.85 -9.61
N ARG A 163 -3.55 -10.39 -10.67
CA ARG A 163 -2.23 -10.90 -11.08
C ARG A 163 -1.31 -9.81 -11.61
N ASP A 164 -0.09 -9.71 -11.09
CA ASP A 164 0.92 -8.76 -11.56
C ASP A 164 1.73 -9.33 -12.74
N THR A 165 1.14 -9.31 -13.94
CA THR A 165 1.77 -9.89 -15.15
C THR A 165 2.76 -8.95 -15.84
N ILE A 166 2.60 -7.63 -15.67
CA ILE A 166 3.50 -6.60 -16.21
C ILE A 166 4.32 -5.98 -15.09
N CYS A 167 3.67 -5.73 -13.97
CA CYS A 167 4.29 -5.13 -12.78
C CYS A 167 5.05 -6.17 -11.95
N THR A 168 5.99 -6.90 -12.56
CA THR A 168 6.81 -7.89 -11.85
C THR A 168 7.78 -7.22 -10.87
N LYS A 169 8.42 -8.00 -9.99
CA LYS A 169 9.43 -7.45 -9.06
C LYS A 169 10.55 -6.69 -9.79
N GLU A 170 10.99 -7.21 -10.93
CA GLU A 170 12.01 -6.58 -11.77
C GLU A 170 11.54 -5.23 -12.36
N TYR A 171 10.26 -5.13 -12.73
CA TYR A 171 9.66 -3.86 -13.16
C TYR A 171 9.76 -2.80 -12.05
N TRP A 172 9.38 -3.16 -10.82
CA TRP A 172 9.47 -2.25 -9.68
C TRP A 172 10.91 -1.88 -9.34
N TYR A 173 11.84 -2.84 -9.41
CA TYR A 173 13.26 -2.59 -9.21
C TYR A 173 13.82 -1.63 -10.25
N GLY A 174 13.44 -1.78 -11.52
CA GLY A 174 13.84 -0.83 -12.57
C GLY A 174 13.39 0.61 -12.29
N LEU A 175 12.17 0.81 -11.78
CA LEU A 175 11.68 2.14 -11.40
C LEU A 175 12.44 2.71 -10.21
N LEU A 176 12.69 1.89 -9.18
CA LEU A 176 13.42 2.29 -7.98
C LEU A 176 14.88 2.61 -8.28
N ASP A 177 15.56 1.77 -9.07
CA ASP A 177 16.94 1.99 -9.53
C ASP A 177 17.04 3.29 -10.35
N GLY A 178 16.05 3.54 -11.22
CA GLY A 178 15.98 4.74 -12.05
C GLY A 178 15.90 6.06 -11.28
N VAL A 179 15.51 6.02 -10.01
CA VAL A 179 15.44 7.20 -9.12
C VAL A 179 16.47 7.16 -7.99
N GLY A 180 17.42 6.22 -8.05
CA GLY A 180 18.44 6.05 -7.00
C GLY A 180 17.84 5.67 -5.64
N ALA A 181 16.69 5.00 -5.62
CA ALA A 181 16.15 4.42 -4.39
C ALA A 181 16.99 3.20 -3.99
N ARG A 182 17.23 3.04 -2.68
CA ARG A 182 17.88 1.85 -2.15
C ARG A 182 16.86 0.72 -2.10
N ARG A 183 17.31 -0.50 -2.33
CA ARG A 183 16.53 -1.74 -2.21
C ARG A 183 17.44 -2.86 -1.70
N PRO A 184 16.88 -3.96 -1.16
CA PRO A 184 17.68 -5.13 -0.82
C PRO A 184 18.50 -5.60 -2.02
N LEU A 185 19.73 -6.06 -1.77
CA LEU A 185 20.54 -6.70 -2.80
C LEU A 185 19.84 -7.98 -3.27
N GLN A 186 19.61 -8.07 -4.59
CA GLN A 186 19.21 -9.32 -5.22
C GLN A 186 20.44 -10.21 -5.35
N LEU A 187 20.39 -11.38 -4.72
CA LEU A 187 21.47 -12.35 -4.66
C LEU A 187 21.22 -13.56 -5.57
N GLY A 188 19.96 -13.81 -5.93
CA GLY A 188 19.59 -14.88 -6.83
C GLY A 188 18.35 -14.59 -7.67
N SER A 189 18.22 -15.37 -8.74
CA SER A 189 17.03 -15.43 -9.61
C SER A 189 16.69 -16.88 -9.88
N TRP A 190 15.48 -17.28 -9.54
CA TRP A 190 14.90 -18.59 -9.79
C TRP A 190 14.03 -18.52 -11.03
N ASP A 191 14.27 -19.37 -12.03
CA ASP A 191 13.49 -19.38 -13.28
C ASP A 191 12.31 -20.38 -13.27
N GLY A 192 12.02 -20.97 -12.11
CA GLY A 192 11.06 -22.07 -11.97
C GLY A 192 11.71 -23.46 -11.93
N HIS A 193 12.99 -23.57 -12.35
CA HIS A 193 13.70 -24.86 -12.45
C HIS A 193 15.12 -24.83 -11.90
N ALA A 194 15.84 -23.72 -12.13
CA ALA A 194 17.21 -23.52 -11.71
C ALA A 194 17.40 -22.14 -11.07
N LEU A 195 18.24 -22.10 -10.04
CA LEU A 195 18.66 -20.86 -9.42
C LEU A 195 19.82 -20.28 -10.23
N ARG A 196 19.94 -18.97 -10.29
CA ARG A 196 21.08 -18.27 -10.90
C ARG A 196 21.55 -17.22 -9.93
N ASP A 197 22.84 -17.20 -9.67
CA ASP A 197 23.43 -16.17 -8.83
C ASP A 197 23.37 -14.82 -9.51
N VAL A 198 23.00 -13.80 -8.73
CA VAL A 198 22.98 -12.41 -9.15
C VAL A 198 24.00 -11.64 -8.31
N GLY A 199 24.87 -10.89 -8.98
CA GLY A 199 25.95 -10.15 -8.32
C GLY A 199 26.89 -11.10 -7.58
N ARG A 200 26.91 -10.98 -6.25
CA ARG A 200 27.77 -11.80 -5.38
C ARG A 200 27.25 -13.23 -5.15
N GLY A 201 25.97 -13.51 -5.43
CA GLY A 201 25.35 -14.83 -5.33
C GLY A 201 24.69 -15.15 -3.99
N VAL A 202 23.82 -16.16 -3.94
CA VAL A 202 23.00 -16.50 -2.75
C VAL A 202 23.81 -17.04 -1.60
N GLU A 203 24.96 -17.65 -1.88
CA GLU A 203 25.89 -18.14 -0.85
C GLU A 203 26.74 -17.01 -0.28
N SER A 204 26.79 -15.86 -0.95
CA SER A 204 27.60 -14.73 -0.52
C SER A 204 26.88 -13.86 0.52
N GLY A 205 27.58 -13.61 1.61
CA GLY A 205 27.06 -12.84 2.74
C GLY A 205 26.63 -13.73 3.91
N GLY A 206 26.66 -13.15 5.11
CA GLY A 206 26.22 -13.80 6.34
C GLY A 206 24.75 -13.53 6.67
N CYS A 207 23.90 -13.31 5.66
CA CYS A 207 22.50 -12.94 5.85
C CYS A 207 21.53 -14.04 5.43
N ASP A 208 20.32 -13.94 5.99
CA ASP A 208 19.14 -14.68 5.57
C ASP A 208 18.62 -14.14 4.23
N LEU A 209 17.77 -14.92 3.56
CA LEU A 209 17.21 -14.58 2.27
C LEU A 209 15.68 -14.52 2.33
N VAL A 210 15.11 -13.62 1.55
CA VAL A 210 13.68 -13.64 1.22
C VAL A 210 13.54 -13.97 -0.25
N CYS A 211 12.78 -15.02 -0.55
CA CYS A 211 12.42 -15.42 -1.90
C CYS A 211 11.00 -14.93 -2.20
N LYS A 212 10.86 -14.20 -3.30
CA LYS A 212 9.61 -13.57 -3.73
C LYS A 212 9.26 -14.00 -5.14
N ILE A 213 8.07 -14.53 -5.33
CA ILE A 213 7.59 -14.89 -6.66
C ILE A 213 7.44 -13.62 -7.50
N SER A 214 8.00 -13.61 -8.71
CA SER A 214 8.16 -12.40 -9.53
C SER A 214 6.83 -11.75 -9.91
N ASP A 215 5.76 -12.54 -10.06
CA ASP A 215 4.41 -12.10 -10.42
C ASP A 215 3.41 -12.10 -9.25
N SER A 216 3.89 -12.31 -8.01
CA SER A 216 3.01 -12.36 -6.83
C SER A 216 2.64 -10.98 -6.32
N TYR A 217 1.36 -10.86 -5.99
CA TYR A 217 0.69 -9.69 -5.47
C TYR A 217 0.80 -9.64 -3.93
N LEU A 218 1.16 -8.48 -3.37
CA LEU A 218 1.19 -8.18 -1.92
C LEU A 218 2.12 -9.03 -1.02
N GLY A 219 3.17 -9.64 -1.58
CA GLY A 219 4.10 -10.47 -0.79
C GLY A 219 3.45 -11.68 -0.11
N ILE A 220 2.24 -12.07 -0.54
CA ILE A 220 1.57 -13.27 -0.03
C ILE A 220 2.33 -14.49 -0.55
N GLY A 221 2.78 -15.33 0.38
CA GLY A 221 3.47 -16.57 0.07
C GLY A 221 4.97 -16.44 -0.18
N ASP A 222 5.57 -15.30 0.17
CA ASP A 222 7.03 -15.15 0.20
C ASP A 222 7.66 -16.22 1.13
N LEU A 223 8.85 -16.71 0.77
CA LEU A 223 9.61 -17.68 1.56
C LEU A 223 10.79 -16.97 2.23
N VAL A 224 11.04 -17.32 3.48
CA VAL A 224 12.25 -16.88 4.20
C VAL A 224 13.16 -18.08 4.36
N PHE A 225 14.43 -17.90 4.01
CA PHE A 225 15.48 -18.88 4.21
C PHE A 225 16.46 -18.35 5.25
N LYS A 226 16.52 -19.00 6.41
CA LYS A 226 17.47 -18.72 7.48
C LYS A 226 18.79 -19.44 7.22
N ARG A 227 19.89 -18.70 7.19
CA ARG A 227 21.20 -19.28 6.92
C ARG A 227 21.66 -20.16 8.09
N GLY A 228 22.18 -21.34 7.76
CA GLY A 228 22.60 -22.34 8.75
C GLY A 228 21.44 -23.13 9.38
N VAL A 229 20.19 -22.78 9.06
CA VAL A 229 18.99 -23.52 9.47
C VAL A 229 18.32 -24.14 8.23
N ASP A 230 17.86 -23.28 7.31
CA ASP A 230 17.13 -23.70 6.12
C ASP A 230 18.06 -23.94 4.92
N PHE A 231 19.22 -23.29 4.90
CA PHE A 231 20.22 -23.47 3.85
C PHE A 231 21.64 -23.23 4.34
N ALA A 232 22.59 -24.00 3.82
CA ALA A 232 24.03 -23.73 3.88
C ALA A 232 24.61 -23.53 2.48
N THR A 233 23.99 -24.15 1.48
CA THR A 233 24.41 -24.14 0.09
C THR A 233 23.28 -23.68 -0.83
N ARG A 234 23.65 -23.30 -2.04
CA ARG A 234 22.73 -23.05 -3.15
C ARG A 234 21.86 -24.27 -3.45
N GLY A 235 22.41 -25.48 -3.29
CA GLY A 235 21.69 -26.73 -3.53
C GLY A 235 20.49 -26.90 -2.59
N ASP A 236 20.61 -26.47 -1.34
CA ASP A 236 19.52 -26.54 -0.35
C ASP A 236 18.35 -25.63 -0.76
N ILE A 237 18.66 -24.41 -1.20
CA ILE A 237 17.66 -23.46 -1.71
C ILE A 237 16.94 -24.04 -2.93
N GLU A 238 17.69 -24.56 -3.91
CA GLU A 238 17.09 -25.16 -5.10
C GLU A 238 16.21 -26.38 -4.77
N ALA A 239 16.62 -27.21 -3.81
CA ALA A 239 15.82 -28.35 -3.36
C ALA A 239 14.51 -27.89 -2.72
N ALA A 240 14.56 -26.88 -1.85
CA ALA A 240 13.38 -26.30 -1.22
C ALA A 240 12.41 -25.69 -2.26
N LEU A 241 12.92 -24.88 -3.19
CA LEU A 241 12.10 -24.24 -4.23
C LEU A 241 11.46 -25.24 -5.20
N ARG A 242 12.13 -26.37 -5.50
CA ARG A 242 11.53 -27.47 -6.29
C ARG A 242 10.46 -28.23 -5.50
N GLY A 243 10.65 -28.39 -4.20
CA GLY A 243 9.72 -29.08 -3.31
C GLY A 243 8.46 -28.27 -2.99
N ASP A 244 8.54 -26.94 -3.07
CA ASP A 244 7.41 -26.06 -2.80
C ASP A 244 6.52 -25.86 -4.04
N ALA A 245 5.28 -26.33 -3.96
CA ALA A 245 4.30 -26.25 -5.06
C ALA A 245 3.99 -24.80 -5.52
N ARG A 246 4.27 -23.80 -4.69
CA ARG A 246 4.09 -22.38 -5.03
C ARG A 246 5.24 -21.84 -5.88
N TYR A 247 6.43 -22.41 -5.79
CA TYR A 247 7.65 -21.94 -6.48
C TYR A 247 8.07 -22.84 -7.64
N ALA A 248 7.68 -24.12 -7.62
CA ALA A 248 7.91 -25.04 -8.72
C ALA A 248 7.31 -24.50 -10.03
N GLY A 249 8.17 -24.26 -11.03
CA GLY A 249 7.76 -23.73 -12.34
C GLY A 249 7.36 -22.25 -12.35
N ARG A 250 7.59 -21.50 -11.25
CA ARG A 250 7.29 -20.06 -11.17
C ARG A 250 8.55 -19.25 -10.94
N PRO A 251 8.77 -18.15 -11.70
CA PRO A 251 9.94 -17.31 -11.50
C PRO A 251 9.90 -16.59 -10.15
N ALA A 252 11.06 -16.44 -9.52
CA ALA A 252 11.20 -15.75 -8.25
C ALA A 252 12.55 -15.03 -8.14
N VAL A 253 12.61 -14.01 -7.30
CA VAL A 253 13.84 -13.30 -6.93
C VAL A 253 14.24 -13.65 -5.50
N LEU A 254 15.53 -13.80 -5.26
CA LEU A 254 16.08 -13.98 -3.92
C LEU A 254 16.85 -12.75 -3.53
N CYS A 255 16.40 -12.11 -2.46
CA CYS A 255 16.95 -10.87 -1.94
C CYS A 255 17.51 -11.10 -0.53
N GLU A 256 18.53 -10.32 -0.15
CA GLU A 256 18.99 -10.31 1.23
C GLU A 256 17.86 -9.84 2.18
N MET A 257 17.79 -10.47 3.35
CA MET A 257 16.93 -10.00 4.43
C MET A 257 17.55 -8.75 5.05
N VAL A 258 16.76 -7.67 5.15
CA VAL A 258 17.20 -6.38 5.69
C VAL A 258 16.52 -6.13 7.03
N GLN A 259 17.31 -5.70 8.01
CA GLN A 259 16.83 -5.31 9.33
C GLN A 259 16.57 -3.79 9.38
N PRO A 260 15.60 -3.32 10.18
CA PRO A 260 15.33 -1.90 10.35
C PRO A 260 16.43 -1.20 11.17
N CYS A 261 16.36 0.13 11.21
CA CYS A 261 17.26 0.97 12.01
C CYS A 261 17.21 0.63 13.51
N ALA A 262 18.39 0.54 14.14
CA ALA A 262 18.53 0.31 15.57
C ALA A 262 17.90 1.49 16.33
N GLY A 263 16.76 1.26 16.99
CA GLY A 263 15.98 2.27 17.71
C GLY A 263 14.51 2.36 17.31
N LEU A 264 14.17 1.99 16.07
CA LEU A 264 12.78 1.67 15.72
C LEU A 264 12.38 0.32 16.34
N GLU A 265 13.32 -0.63 16.40
CA GLU A 265 13.14 -1.97 16.99
C GLU A 265 12.79 -1.96 18.48
N ALA A 266 13.39 -1.06 19.27
CA ALA A 266 13.15 -0.97 20.71
C ALA A 266 11.78 -0.36 21.06
N SER A 267 11.12 0.27 20.10
CA SER A 267 9.77 0.82 20.23
C SER A 267 8.67 -0.16 19.77
N VAL A 268 9.09 -1.34 19.27
CA VAL A 268 8.27 -2.38 18.62
C VAL A 268 8.02 -3.60 19.55
N SER A 269 8.40 -3.50 20.82
CA SER A 269 8.17 -4.53 21.84
C SER A 269 7.58 -3.89 23.09
N SER A 270 6.35 -4.24 23.42
CA SER A 270 5.60 -3.70 24.55
C SER A 270 6.07 -4.27 25.89
N ASP A 271 6.95 -3.56 26.59
CA ASP A 271 7.10 -3.75 28.03
C ASP A 271 6.12 -2.84 28.79
N GLY A 272 4.89 -3.34 28.92
CA GLY A 272 3.92 -2.90 29.89
C GLY A 272 3.93 -3.81 31.11
N TYR A 273 4.94 -3.71 31.98
CA TYR A 273 4.89 -4.35 33.31
C TYR A 273 5.28 -3.37 34.43
N SER A 274 4.33 -3.11 35.31
CA SER A 274 4.52 -2.41 36.57
C SER A 274 5.32 -3.26 37.56
N ALA A 275 6.27 -2.59 38.23
CA ALA A 275 7.20 -3.04 39.26
C ALA A 275 6.83 -4.31 40.08
N VAL A 276 7.59 -5.40 39.89
CA VAL A 276 7.76 -6.46 40.90
C VAL A 276 9.20 -7.00 40.87
N HIS A 277 9.95 -6.80 41.95
CA HIS A 277 11.25 -7.40 42.33
C HIS A 277 12.47 -7.30 41.36
N LEU A 278 13.39 -6.40 41.72
CA LEU A 278 14.55 -5.94 40.91
C LEU A 278 15.71 -6.92 40.67
N LEU A 279 15.81 -8.07 41.35
CA LEU A 279 17.01 -8.91 41.28
C LEU A 279 16.83 -10.19 40.43
N ASP A 280 15.68 -10.86 40.51
CA ASP A 280 15.36 -12.00 39.64
C ASP A 280 14.95 -11.55 38.23
N ILE A 281 14.38 -10.34 38.13
CA ILE A 281 14.12 -9.70 36.84
C ILE A 281 15.42 -9.49 36.08
N LEU A 282 16.54 -9.06 36.67
CA LEU A 282 17.71 -8.68 35.87
C LEU A 282 18.31 -9.89 35.12
N LEU A 283 18.35 -11.06 35.75
CA LEU A 283 18.84 -12.29 35.11
C LEU A 283 17.83 -12.86 34.11
N LEU A 284 16.53 -12.80 34.44
CA LEU A 284 15.46 -13.17 33.52
C LEU A 284 15.33 -12.17 32.36
N LEU A 285 15.62 -10.89 32.55
CA LEU A 285 15.65 -9.83 31.53
C LEU A 285 16.89 -10.01 30.67
N VAL A 286 18.04 -10.35 31.22
CA VAL A 286 19.24 -10.63 30.40
C VAL A 286 19.03 -11.91 29.60
N LEU A 287 18.43 -12.96 30.18
CA LEU A 287 18.06 -14.19 29.46
C LEU A 287 16.91 -13.96 28.47
N LEU A 288 15.89 -13.17 28.81
CA LEU A 288 14.77 -12.81 27.93
C LEU A 288 15.22 -11.84 26.85
N LEU A 289 16.12 -10.91 27.11
CA LEU A 289 16.72 -10.01 26.12
C LEU A 289 17.66 -10.79 25.22
N LEU A 290 18.45 -11.74 25.73
CA LEU A 290 19.24 -12.67 24.91
C LEU A 290 18.33 -13.59 24.09
N LEU A 291 17.25 -14.13 24.67
CA LEU A 291 16.26 -14.94 23.96
C LEU A 291 15.43 -14.10 22.97
N TYR A 292 15.09 -12.85 23.25
CA TYR A 292 14.39 -11.93 22.34
C TYR A 292 15.30 -11.47 21.20
N SER A 293 16.59 -11.28 21.48
CA SER A 293 17.62 -11.03 20.45
C SER A 293 17.79 -12.25 19.54
N ILE A 294 17.49 -13.46 20.04
CA ILE A 294 17.56 -14.73 19.31
C ILE A 294 16.21 -15.10 18.63
N LEU A 295 15.08 -14.61 19.15
CA LEU A 295 13.73 -14.79 18.62
C LEU A 295 13.28 -13.62 17.73
N GLY A 296 14.23 -12.82 17.27
CA GLY A 296 14.02 -11.53 16.62
C GLY A 296 12.99 -11.56 15.50
N PHE A 297 12.02 -10.65 15.59
CA PHE A 297 11.24 -10.21 14.44
C PHE A 297 10.96 -8.71 14.52
N SER A 298 11.70 -7.96 13.71
CA SER A 298 11.45 -6.58 13.28
C SER A 298 11.82 -6.40 11.79
N ALA A 299 12.09 -7.48 11.06
CA ALA A 299 12.60 -7.48 9.67
C ALA A 299 11.49 -7.28 8.61
N VAL A 300 10.49 -6.46 8.91
CA VAL A 300 9.29 -6.28 8.07
C VAL A 300 9.30 -4.90 7.47
N HIS A 301 8.92 -4.75 6.19
CA HIS A 301 8.68 -3.42 5.63
C HIS A 301 7.70 -2.66 6.54
N SER A 302 8.19 -1.59 7.15
CA SER A 302 7.44 -0.86 8.17
C SER A 302 6.71 0.34 7.58
N LEU A 303 7.01 0.79 6.36
CA LEU A 303 6.34 1.91 5.71
C LEU A 303 5.47 1.46 4.53
N ASP A 304 4.19 1.80 4.58
CA ASP A 304 3.24 1.68 3.47
C ASP A 304 2.94 3.07 2.90
N ILE A 305 3.52 3.35 1.72
CA ILE A 305 3.34 4.62 1.01
C ILE A 305 2.38 4.40 -0.14
N VAL A 306 1.29 5.17 -0.19
CA VAL A 306 0.40 5.15 -1.36
C VAL A 306 0.59 6.42 -2.16
N THR A 307 0.83 6.26 -3.45
CA THR A 307 0.97 7.35 -4.41
C THR A 307 -0.16 7.28 -5.44
N LEU A 308 -0.67 8.45 -5.83
CA LEU A 308 -1.70 8.62 -6.84
C LEU A 308 -1.17 9.53 -7.95
N ARG A 309 -1.27 9.08 -9.20
CA ARG A 309 -0.89 9.87 -10.37
C ARG A 309 -1.98 10.92 -10.66
N THR A 310 -1.54 12.16 -10.78
CA THR A 310 -2.39 13.30 -11.15
C THR A 310 -1.86 13.97 -12.41
N ARG A 311 -2.56 15.02 -12.88
CA ARG A 311 -2.06 15.83 -14.01
C ARG A 311 -0.73 16.53 -13.71
N GLU A 312 -0.45 16.78 -12.43
CA GLU A 312 0.77 17.42 -11.94
C GLU A 312 1.87 16.41 -11.56
N GLY A 313 1.72 15.15 -11.96
CA GLY A 313 2.58 14.05 -11.52
C GLY A 313 2.02 13.28 -10.32
N ALA A 314 2.80 12.33 -9.83
CA ALA A 314 2.48 11.49 -8.69
C ALA A 314 2.46 12.31 -7.41
N LYS A 315 1.48 12.04 -6.55
CA LYS A 315 1.34 12.66 -5.23
C LYS A 315 1.17 11.59 -4.18
N VAL A 316 1.72 11.81 -2.98
CA VAL A 316 1.43 10.97 -1.83
C VAL A 316 -0.05 11.11 -1.47
N LEU A 317 -0.71 9.98 -1.38
CA LEU A 317 -2.08 9.85 -0.92
C LEU A 317 -2.11 9.48 0.58
N SER A 318 -1.18 8.65 1.05
CA SER A 318 -1.06 8.27 2.47
C SER A 318 0.33 7.75 2.80
N LEU A 319 0.73 7.88 4.05
CA LEU A 319 1.90 7.21 4.62
C LEU A 319 1.52 6.58 5.96
N VAL A 320 1.70 5.27 6.09
CA VAL A 320 1.44 4.53 7.32
C VAL A 320 2.71 3.80 7.76
N LEU A 321 3.01 3.85 9.05
CA LEU A 321 4.05 3.06 9.70
C LEU A 321 3.42 1.86 10.42
N TRP A 322 3.81 0.65 10.04
CA TRP A 322 3.50 -0.61 10.73
C TRP A 322 4.54 -0.90 11.81
N THR A 323 4.07 -1.28 12.99
CA THR A 323 4.90 -1.71 14.11
C THR A 323 4.30 -2.96 14.75
N ASP A 324 5.03 -3.53 15.71
CA ASP A 324 4.61 -4.69 16.51
C ASP A 324 4.16 -5.87 15.63
N CYS A 325 5.05 -6.29 14.71
CA CYS A 325 4.84 -7.42 13.80
C CYS A 325 5.40 -8.69 14.45
N PRO A 326 4.56 -9.60 15.00
CA PRO A 326 5.02 -10.84 15.61
C PRO A 326 5.57 -11.85 14.59
N SER A 327 5.33 -11.66 13.30
CA SER A 327 5.94 -12.43 12.21
C SER A 327 6.70 -11.53 11.25
N TRP A 328 7.33 -12.14 10.24
CA TRP A 328 8.16 -11.46 9.23
C TRP A 328 7.34 -10.70 8.17
N THR A 329 6.01 -10.64 8.30
CA THR A 329 5.12 -9.92 7.38
C THR A 329 4.35 -8.80 8.09
N SER A 330 4.08 -7.71 7.37
CA SER A 330 3.28 -6.58 7.86
C SER A 330 1.82 -6.98 8.07
N HIS A 331 1.41 -8.14 7.53
CA HIS A 331 0.10 -8.73 7.77
C HIS A 331 -0.13 -9.09 9.24
N SER A 332 0.95 -9.31 9.98
CA SER A 332 0.91 -9.60 11.41
C SER A 332 0.90 -8.34 12.28
N ALA A 333 1.11 -7.15 11.71
CA ALA A 333 1.24 -5.90 12.46
C ALA A 333 0.08 -5.72 13.43
N THR A 334 0.41 -5.47 14.69
CA THR A 334 -0.59 -5.20 15.74
C THR A 334 -0.75 -3.71 16.03
N ALA A 335 0.12 -2.86 15.48
CA ALA A 335 0.02 -1.42 15.55
C ALA A 335 0.34 -0.74 14.20
N GLY A 336 -0.32 0.39 13.97
CA GLY A 336 -0.19 1.16 12.73
C GLY A 336 -0.39 2.66 12.99
N TYR A 337 0.50 3.50 12.47
CA TYR A 337 0.52 4.94 12.75
C TYR A 337 0.48 5.77 11.47
N LEU A 338 -0.27 6.87 11.49
CA LEU A 338 -0.20 7.89 10.44
C LEU A 338 1.05 8.73 10.65
N VAL A 339 1.84 8.86 9.59
CA VAL A 339 3.04 9.70 9.57
C VAL A 339 2.69 11.01 8.87
N ASP A 340 2.89 12.14 9.52
CA ASP A 340 2.88 13.45 8.89
C ASP A 340 4.29 13.80 8.39
N ILE A 341 4.44 14.12 7.12
CA ILE A 341 5.72 14.50 6.48
C ILE A 341 5.88 16.02 6.33
N GLY A 342 4.99 16.80 6.94
CA GLY A 342 4.98 18.26 6.91
C GLY A 342 4.22 18.81 5.69
N PRO A 343 4.49 20.07 5.31
CA PRO A 343 3.72 20.75 4.26
C PRO A 343 3.74 19.98 2.93
N PRO A 344 2.66 20.06 2.13
CA PRO A 344 2.52 19.30 0.91
C PRO A 344 3.74 19.42 0.00
N LEU A 345 4.23 18.29 -0.51
CA LEU A 345 5.38 18.18 -1.42
C LEU A 345 5.17 18.90 -2.78
N ALA A 346 4.00 19.52 -2.98
CA ALA A 346 3.51 20.07 -4.24
C ALA A 346 4.25 21.31 -4.79
N SER A 347 5.30 21.81 -4.13
CA SER A 347 5.91 23.10 -4.52
C SER A 347 7.43 23.10 -4.75
N ARG A 348 8.16 22.01 -4.49
CA ARG A 348 9.62 22.13 -4.35
C ARG A 348 10.49 21.04 -4.97
N TRP A 349 9.94 19.99 -5.59
CA TRP A 349 10.79 19.09 -6.36
C TRP A 349 11.00 19.69 -7.75
N PRO A 350 12.25 19.92 -8.21
CA PRO A 350 12.47 20.20 -9.61
C PRO A 350 11.94 18.98 -10.36
N LEU A 351 10.83 19.17 -11.09
CA LEU A 351 10.35 18.19 -12.05
C LEU A 351 11.59 17.73 -12.83
N ALA A 352 11.85 16.42 -12.83
CA ALA A 352 12.91 15.88 -13.65
C ALA A 352 12.75 16.49 -15.05
N PRO A 353 13.82 17.05 -15.66
CA PRO A 353 13.68 17.73 -16.94
C PRO A 353 12.95 16.79 -17.89
N PRO A 354 11.90 17.28 -18.60
CA PRO A 354 11.10 16.44 -19.46
C PRO A 354 12.04 15.67 -20.38
N ARG A 355 11.98 14.33 -20.33
CA ARG A 355 12.80 13.53 -21.22
C ARG A 355 12.50 13.98 -22.66
N PRO A 356 13.53 14.20 -23.50
CA PRO A 356 13.30 14.50 -24.90
C PRO A 356 12.47 13.35 -25.48
N ARG A 357 11.23 13.66 -25.90
CA ARG A 357 10.45 12.78 -26.78
C ARG A 357 11.37 12.35 -27.89
N THR A 358 11.50 11.05 -28.08
CA THR A 358 12.25 10.34 -29.13
C THR A 358 12.42 11.18 -30.41
N ALA A 359 13.42 12.06 -30.38
CA ALA A 359 13.89 12.80 -31.53
C ALA A 359 15.09 12.02 -32.06
N GLN A 360 15.14 11.85 -33.38
CA GLN A 360 16.21 11.19 -34.10
C GLN A 360 17.61 11.53 -33.57
N PRO A 361 18.58 10.59 -33.63
CA PRO A 361 19.91 10.79 -33.10
C PRO A 361 20.58 12.01 -33.75
N ARG A 362 20.80 13.07 -32.95
CA ARG A 362 21.73 14.15 -33.30
C ARG A 362 23.14 13.77 -32.83
N PRO A 363 24.19 14.21 -33.55
CA PRO A 363 25.57 13.91 -33.20
C PRO A 363 25.94 14.44 -31.81
N ALA A 364 26.74 13.66 -31.10
CA ALA A 364 27.12 13.86 -29.70
C ALA A 364 27.78 15.23 -29.45
N GLN A 365 27.20 16.02 -28.54
CA GLN A 365 27.89 17.13 -27.90
C GLN A 365 28.56 16.63 -26.60
N PRO A 366 29.73 17.19 -26.23
CA PRO A 366 30.45 16.79 -25.02
C PRO A 366 29.64 17.09 -23.76
N ALA A 367 29.58 16.10 -22.87
CA ALA A 367 28.83 16.14 -21.61
C ALA A 367 29.33 17.29 -20.71
N ARG A 368 28.40 18.16 -20.28
CA ARG A 368 28.65 19.08 -19.17
C ARG A 368 28.52 18.31 -17.84
N PRO A 369 29.38 18.60 -16.85
CA PRO A 369 29.27 17.99 -15.52
C PRO A 369 27.92 18.37 -14.87
N PRO A 370 27.31 17.45 -14.09
CA PRO A 370 26.06 17.73 -13.42
C PRO A 370 26.25 18.84 -12.38
N LEU A 371 25.46 19.90 -12.49
CA LEU A 371 25.31 20.89 -11.42
C LEU A 371 24.57 20.22 -10.27
N SER A 372 25.25 20.04 -9.13
CA SER A 372 24.59 19.67 -7.87
C SER A 372 23.49 20.69 -7.57
N PRO A 373 22.22 20.29 -7.42
CA PRO A 373 21.17 21.22 -7.06
C PRO A 373 21.44 21.74 -5.64
N ALA A 374 21.56 23.07 -5.51
CA ALA A 374 21.68 23.71 -4.22
C ALA A 374 20.46 23.37 -3.36
N LEU A 375 20.70 22.80 -2.17
CA LEU A 375 19.64 22.52 -1.19
C LEU A 375 18.98 23.84 -0.78
N PRO A 376 17.63 23.92 -0.77
CA PRO A 376 16.92 25.13 -0.36
C PRO A 376 17.11 25.43 1.13
N PRO A 377 16.97 26.70 1.56
CA PRO A 377 17.13 27.10 2.97
C PRO A 377 16.04 26.48 3.87
N PRO A 378 16.36 26.21 5.15
CA PRO A 378 15.47 25.51 6.08
C PRO A 378 14.48 26.49 6.75
N SER A 379 13.17 26.41 6.48
CA SER A 379 12.16 27.12 7.32
C SER A 379 10.67 26.79 7.09
N LEU A 380 10.32 25.53 6.84
CA LEU A 380 9.04 24.98 7.33
C LEU A 380 9.42 23.63 7.94
N ALA A 381 9.41 23.52 9.26
CA ALA A 381 9.94 22.36 9.97
C ALA A 381 9.29 21.08 9.43
N GLU A 382 10.11 20.22 8.84
CA GLU A 382 9.69 18.88 8.43
C GLU A 382 9.32 18.13 9.72
N SER A 383 8.04 17.78 9.87
CA SER A 383 7.59 17.10 11.07
C SER A 383 8.10 15.66 11.07
N GLU A 384 7.87 14.92 9.97
CA GLU A 384 8.13 13.47 9.88
C GLU A 384 7.68 12.76 11.16
N THR A 385 6.49 13.11 11.66
CA THR A 385 6.04 12.77 13.01
C THR A 385 4.85 11.83 12.96
N LEU A 386 4.80 10.87 13.88
CA LEU A 386 3.63 10.02 14.09
C LEU A 386 2.53 10.85 14.75
N VAL A 387 1.41 11.10 14.06
CA VAL A 387 0.39 12.05 14.53
C VAL A 387 -0.84 11.39 15.12
N ALA A 388 -1.12 10.13 14.77
CA ALA A 388 -2.25 9.37 15.28
C ALA A 388 -2.08 7.87 14.95
N PRO A 389 -2.80 6.98 15.66
CA PRO A 389 -3.10 5.65 15.14
C PRO A 389 -3.72 5.72 13.74
N ALA A 390 -3.38 4.77 12.88
CA ALA A 390 -4.04 4.52 11.60
C ALA A 390 -5.40 3.82 11.81
N ALA A 391 -6.19 4.29 12.78
CA ALA A 391 -7.42 3.66 13.23
C ALA A 391 -8.47 3.49 12.13
N TRP A 392 -8.44 4.31 11.07
CA TRP A 392 -9.35 4.15 9.94
C TRP A 392 -8.95 3.01 8.99
N TYR A 393 -7.72 2.52 9.07
CA TYR A 393 -7.13 1.55 8.13
C TYR A 393 -7.57 0.12 8.44
N ALA A 394 -7.59 -0.27 9.71
CA ALA A 394 -8.01 -1.59 10.18
C ALA A 394 -8.67 -1.51 11.56
N PRO A 395 -9.66 -2.38 11.87
CA PRO A 395 -10.33 -2.37 13.18
C PRO A 395 -9.37 -2.57 14.36
N GLY A 396 -8.35 -3.43 14.22
CA GLY A 396 -7.37 -3.69 15.29
C GLY A 396 -6.64 -2.44 15.79
N PHE A 397 -6.45 -1.43 14.93
CA PHE A 397 -5.79 -0.18 15.31
C PHE A 397 -6.71 0.82 16.04
N CYS A 398 -8.00 0.55 16.16
CA CYS A 398 -8.92 1.45 16.88
C CYS A 398 -8.70 1.41 18.40
N SER A 399 -8.26 0.26 18.91
CA SER A 399 -8.06 0.00 20.33
C SER A 399 -6.58 -0.15 20.71
N MET A 400 -5.66 0.04 19.75
CA MET A 400 -4.23 -0.08 20.03
C MET A 400 -3.78 1.01 21.00
N ALA A 401 -2.83 0.68 21.87
CA ALA A 401 -2.06 1.70 22.57
C ALA A 401 -1.25 2.49 21.52
N ALA A 402 -1.09 3.79 21.74
CA ALA A 402 -0.42 4.67 20.77
C ALA A 402 0.82 5.39 21.36
N PRO A 403 1.75 4.69 22.03
CA PRO A 403 2.87 5.32 22.74
C PRO A 403 3.85 6.05 21.80
N LEU A 404 3.81 5.75 20.50
CA LEU A 404 4.72 6.35 19.53
C LEU A 404 4.20 7.67 18.94
N VAL A 405 2.97 8.09 19.25
CA VAL A 405 2.46 9.40 18.79
C VAL A 405 3.35 10.52 19.32
N GLY A 406 3.79 11.41 18.43
CA GLY A 406 4.75 12.47 18.70
C GLY A 406 6.20 12.11 18.39
N GLN A 407 6.52 10.83 18.18
CA GLN A 407 7.86 10.42 17.76
C GLN A 407 8.12 10.73 16.28
N ARG A 408 9.38 10.93 15.93
CA ARG A 408 9.82 11.19 14.55
C ARG A 408 10.14 9.89 13.82
N VAL A 409 9.96 9.90 12.50
CA VAL A 409 10.33 8.84 11.55
C VAL A 409 11.29 9.44 10.51
N PRO A 410 12.58 9.65 10.86
CA PRO A 410 13.54 10.28 9.96
C PRO A 410 13.64 9.53 8.62
N GLY A 411 13.54 10.27 7.51
CA GLY A 411 13.63 9.69 6.16
C GLY A 411 12.27 9.28 5.56
N ALA A 412 11.17 9.39 6.31
CA ALA A 412 9.81 9.19 5.80
C ALA A 412 9.49 10.11 4.60
N ARG A 413 9.96 11.36 4.66
CA ARG A 413 9.78 12.34 3.58
C ARG A 413 10.62 11.99 2.36
N GLU A 414 11.86 11.57 2.56
CA GLU A 414 12.72 11.09 1.47
C GLU A 414 12.09 9.87 0.79
N ALA A 415 11.55 8.93 1.56
CA ALA A 415 10.83 7.77 1.02
C ALA A 415 9.64 8.21 0.16
N CYS A 416 8.80 9.13 0.65
CA CYS A 416 7.70 9.68 -0.11
C CYS A 416 8.13 10.32 -1.45
N LEU A 417 9.23 11.07 -1.44
CA LEU A 417 9.77 11.71 -2.64
C LEU A 417 10.29 10.69 -3.66
N LYS A 418 11.01 9.66 -3.21
CA LYS A 418 11.48 8.56 -4.06
C LYS A 418 10.31 7.75 -4.64
N ALA A 419 9.28 7.48 -3.83
CA ALA A 419 8.06 6.79 -4.27
C ALA A 419 7.33 7.59 -5.36
N MET A 420 7.16 8.90 -5.19
CA MET A 420 6.57 9.77 -6.21
C MET A 420 7.40 9.77 -7.50
N ALA A 421 8.72 9.93 -7.39
CA ALA A 421 9.61 9.94 -8.54
C ALA A 421 9.58 8.60 -9.31
N ALA A 422 9.59 7.47 -8.60
CA ALA A 422 9.49 6.14 -9.19
C ALA A 422 8.12 5.94 -9.86
N HIS A 423 7.04 6.43 -9.25
CA HIS A 423 5.71 6.41 -9.86
C HIS A 423 5.66 7.25 -11.13
N ASP A 424 6.23 8.46 -11.13
CA ASP A 424 6.30 9.31 -12.32
C ASP A 424 7.18 8.74 -13.44
N ALA A 425 8.20 7.95 -13.09
CA ALA A 425 9.06 7.26 -14.06
C ALA A 425 8.34 6.11 -14.81
N SER A 426 7.22 5.62 -14.28
CA SER A 426 6.45 4.55 -14.92
C SER A 426 5.76 5.03 -16.21
N GLU A 427 6.06 4.36 -17.32
CA GLU A 427 5.42 4.62 -18.63
C GLU A 427 4.01 4.03 -18.74
N LEU A 428 3.54 3.29 -17.73
CA LEU A 428 2.22 2.67 -17.72
C LEU A 428 1.17 3.72 -17.37
N GLU A 429 0.50 4.31 -18.37
CA GLU A 429 -0.52 5.36 -18.15
C GLU A 429 -1.68 4.90 -17.25
N TRP A 430 -2.01 3.60 -17.31
CA TRP A 430 -3.07 3.01 -16.52
C TRP A 430 -2.69 2.80 -15.05
N LEU A 431 -1.39 2.82 -14.71
CA LEU A 431 -0.90 2.66 -13.35
C LEU A 431 -1.08 3.95 -12.56
N THR A 432 -2.29 4.22 -12.12
CA THR A 432 -2.62 5.48 -11.44
C THR A 432 -2.45 5.46 -9.94
N CYS A 433 -2.39 4.28 -9.32
CA CYS A 433 -2.20 4.16 -7.88
C CYS A 433 -1.15 3.08 -7.62
N VAL A 434 -0.14 3.41 -6.83
CA VAL A 434 0.93 2.47 -6.43
C VAL A 434 1.05 2.47 -4.92
N GLY A 435 1.02 1.28 -4.33
CA GLY A 435 1.49 1.05 -2.97
C GLY A 435 2.98 0.72 -2.98
N TRP A 436 3.76 1.33 -2.12
CA TRP A 436 5.19 1.11 -1.99
C TRP A 436 5.50 0.56 -0.61
N ASP A 437 6.21 -0.56 -0.61
CA ASP A 437 6.63 -1.23 0.62
C ASP A 437 8.07 -0.81 0.90
N ALA A 438 8.27 -0.10 2.01
CA ALA A 438 9.56 0.47 2.37
C ALA A 438 9.87 0.26 3.86
N MET A 439 11.10 0.54 4.25
CA MET A 439 11.58 0.53 5.63
C MET A 439 12.61 1.64 5.81
N ILE A 440 12.68 2.20 7.02
CA ILE A 440 13.76 3.09 7.41
C ILE A 440 14.90 2.27 8.02
N THR A 441 16.08 2.40 7.44
CA THR A 441 17.34 1.79 7.92
C THR A 441 18.30 2.88 8.39
N ASP A 442 19.41 2.51 9.02
CA ASP A 442 20.47 3.46 9.43
C ASP A 442 21.01 4.28 8.25
N GLN A 443 20.90 3.75 7.03
CA GLN A 443 21.35 4.36 5.79
C GLN A 443 20.21 5.06 5.03
N GLY A 444 19.08 5.35 5.68
CA GLY A 444 17.90 5.98 5.09
C GLY A 444 16.86 4.99 4.56
N PRO A 445 15.91 5.46 3.72
CA PRO A 445 14.79 4.64 3.25
C PRO A 445 15.25 3.59 2.23
N LEU A 446 14.76 2.37 2.42
CA LEU A 446 15.00 1.20 1.59
C LEU A 446 13.65 0.62 1.14
N PHE A 447 13.51 0.37 -0.16
CA PHE A 447 12.28 -0.11 -0.80
C PHE A 447 12.38 -1.58 -1.14
N PHE A 448 11.34 -2.34 -0.83
CA PHE A 448 11.26 -3.76 -1.14
C PHE A 448 10.56 -4.02 -2.46
N GLU A 449 9.53 -3.24 -2.79
CA GLU A 449 8.77 -3.32 -4.04
C GLU A 449 7.73 -2.19 -4.14
N GLY A 450 7.16 -2.04 -5.33
CA GLY A 450 5.85 -1.43 -5.52
C GLY A 450 4.79 -2.50 -5.79
N ASN A 451 3.53 -2.09 -5.81
CA ASN A 451 2.41 -2.93 -6.25
C ASN A 451 1.29 -2.05 -6.78
N VAL A 452 0.41 -2.63 -7.60
CA VAL A 452 -0.78 -1.93 -8.05
C VAL A 452 -1.70 -1.69 -6.86
N GLY A 453 -1.86 -0.41 -6.48
CA GLY A 453 -2.57 0.03 -5.27
C GLY A 453 -4.10 -0.11 -5.33
N ALA A 454 -4.61 -1.06 -6.12
CA ALA A 454 -6.03 -1.34 -6.35
C ALA A 454 -6.77 -1.64 -5.05
N GLN A 455 -6.19 -2.46 -4.18
CA GLN A 455 -6.81 -2.87 -2.91
C GLN A 455 -6.56 -1.86 -1.77
N ARG A 456 -5.68 -0.88 -1.97
CA ARG A 456 -5.37 0.17 -0.98
C ARG A 456 -6.28 1.39 -1.13
N ALA A 457 -6.61 1.79 -2.35
CA ALA A 457 -7.47 2.94 -2.61
C ALA A 457 -8.91 2.85 -2.05
N PRO A 458 -9.61 1.69 -2.02
CA PRO A 458 -10.98 1.55 -1.52
C PRO A 458 -11.17 2.16 -0.13
N ARG A 459 -10.28 1.80 0.81
CA ARG A 459 -10.30 2.26 2.20
C ARG A 459 -10.13 3.77 2.35
N ARG A 460 -9.59 4.44 1.32
CA ARG A 460 -9.31 5.88 1.29
C ARG A 460 -10.39 6.64 0.54
N ALA A 461 -10.87 6.11 -0.58
CA ALA A 461 -11.87 6.75 -1.43
C ALA A 461 -13.22 6.93 -0.72
N THR A 462 -13.57 6.02 0.19
CA THR A 462 -14.84 6.07 0.93
C THR A 462 -14.64 6.43 2.41
N LEU A 463 -13.49 7.01 2.76
CA LEU A 463 -13.17 7.33 4.15
C LEU A 463 -13.98 8.54 4.65
N THR A 464 -14.09 9.58 3.83
CA THR A 464 -14.93 10.76 4.10
C THR A 464 -15.61 11.24 2.80
N PRO A 465 -16.69 12.05 2.90
CA PRO A 465 -17.30 12.66 1.73
C PRO A 465 -16.34 13.51 0.88
N GLU A 466 -15.39 14.20 1.51
CA GLU A 466 -14.38 15.04 0.84
C GLU A 466 -13.45 14.20 -0.04
N LEU A 467 -12.98 13.05 0.49
CA LEU A 467 -12.15 12.10 -0.24
C LEU A 467 -12.94 11.48 -1.40
N ALA A 468 -14.17 11.02 -1.17
CA ALA A 468 -15.03 10.47 -2.23
C ALA A 468 -15.24 11.48 -3.36
N ASN A 469 -15.52 12.74 -3.01
CA ASN A 469 -15.66 13.82 -3.97
C ASN A 469 -14.33 14.16 -4.68
N GLY A 470 -13.19 14.03 -3.98
CA GLY A 470 -11.86 14.15 -4.56
C GLY A 470 -11.61 13.13 -5.66
N PHE A 471 -11.88 11.85 -5.39
CA PHE A 471 -11.80 10.78 -6.38
C PHE A 471 -12.77 10.99 -7.54
N ARG A 472 -14.00 11.44 -7.25
CA ARG A 472 -14.98 11.82 -8.27
C ARG A 472 -14.43 12.88 -9.24
N ARG A 473 -13.86 13.97 -8.71
CA ARG A 473 -13.25 15.03 -9.54
C ARG A 473 -12.05 14.51 -10.31
N TRP A 474 -11.19 13.73 -9.67
CA TRP A 474 -10.03 13.13 -10.31
C TRP A 474 -10.41 12.24 -11.50
N MET A 475 -11.48 11.44 -11.39
CA MET A 475 -12.00 10.66 -12.52
C MET A 475 -12.42 11.53 -13.70
N THR A 476 -13.10 12.65 -13.45
CA THR A 476 -13.56 13.55 -14.52
C THR A 476 -12.42 14.27 -15.23
N THR A 477 -11.30 14.49 -14.54
CA THR A 477 -10.13 15.18 -15.09
C THR A 477 -9.10 14.22 -15.70
N ARG A 478 -9.24 12.91 -15.48
CA ARG A 478 -8.36 11.90 -16.03
C ARG A 478 -8.53 11.79 -17.56
N GLY A 479 -7.53 12.25 -18.31
CA GLY A 479 -7.43 12.04 -19.75
C GLY A 479 -7.91 13.20 -20.65
N ILE A 480 -8.29 14.36 -20.10
CA ILE A 480 -8.51 15.58 -20.90
C ILE A 480 -7.37 16.56 -20.58
N PRO A 481 -6.48 16.90 -21.52
CA PRO A 481 -5.56 18.03 -21.34
C PRO A 481 -6.36 19.29 -21.04
N GLU A 482 -5.96 20.04 -20.02
CA GLU A 482 -6.67 21.24 -19.53
C GLU A 482 -6.84 22.33 -20.59
N SER A 483 -6.03 22.28 -21.66
CA SER A 483 -6.12 23.14 -22.84
C SER A 483 -7.40 22.96 -23.67
N ILE A 484 -8.27 22.01 -23.33
CA ILE A 484 -9.56 21.77 -23.99
C ILE A 484 -10.74 22.13 -23.06
N SER A 485 -10.49 22.42 -21.77
CA SER A 485 -11.55 22.71 -20.79
C SER A 485 -11.68 24.18 -20.38
N GLN A 486 -10.86 25.08 -20.95
CA GLN A 486 -11.06 26.53 -20.93
C GLN A 486 -11.39 26.98 -22.34
#